data_AF-A0AAU6CRV1-F1
#
_entry.id   AF-A0AAU6CRV1-F1
#
_cell.length_a   1.000
_cell.length_b   1.000
_cell.length_c   1.000
_cell.angle_alpha   90.00
_cell.angle_beta   90.00
_cell.angle_gamma   90.00
#
_symmetry.space_group_name_H-M   'P 1'
#
loop_
_entity.id
_entity.type
_entity.pdbx_description
1 polymer ?
#
loop_
_entity_poly.entity_id
_entity_poly.type
_entity_poly.pdbx_seq_one_letter_code
_entity_poly.pdbx_strand_id
1 'polypeptide(L)'
;MTIAEPSTPAAAGRAGPAAALRGFLAALATGAALAAVVVGIVIGNAALGCAGAGLLVATVVVAAVTGHRRRQGRPVPVRVTALAMIESRRAMDGESADVPIRFVLTVAPDDRAPYRVEFTQAINLVDIPDYRPRGIVVVEHPDDAPWDVRIVTRPDPEWERRAAGAALDSAPASALLTKPATEGSCCLVGVPGLLIGAAVVVLLFRADLFQHQDAAGPQKSPAASAPSSPSAPSSSWSWTSSTGTVSSRTTVAETSDSLLADGELRRTAESVIKAAGTPTAVGFRAEEHRMSVRWAATAGSSDTQPPFDLRSLPYERLPGLVRQARGGLGIDAPTGWRIDVDHDARTKALVLRVTVSDAQGSASLRADAQGRVIGRDPR
;
A
#
# COMPACT_ATOMS: atom_id res chain seq x y z
N MET A 1 -7.77 8.99 55.86
CA MET A 1 -6.95 9.57 54.79
C MET A 1 -5.84 8.58 54.50
N THR A 2 -5.88 7.93 53.34
CA THR A 2 -4.92 6.89 52.96
C THR A 2 -4.36 7.29 51.60
N ILE A 3 -3.05 7.45 51.51
CA ILE A 3 -2.38 7.97 50.32
C ILE A 3 -2.18 6.82 49.34
N ALA A 4 -2.62 7.00 48.09
CA ALA A 4 -2.43 6.01 47.04
C ALA A 4 -0.99 6.05 46.51
N GLU A 5 -0.39 4.87 46.35
CA GLU A 5 0.94 4.74 45.73
C GLU A 5 0.87 5.01 44.21
N PRO A 6 1.89 5.66 43.62
CA PRO A 6 1.97 5.83 42.17
C PRO A 6 2.36 4.51 41.49
N SER A 7 1.50 4.01 40.61
CA SER A 7 1.76 2.79 39.85
C SER A 7 2.86 2.98 38.81
N THR A 8 3.92 2.18 38.92
CA THR A 8 5.07 2.14 38.01
C THR A 8 4.63 1.82 36.57
N PRO A 9 5.08 2.57 35.54
CA PRO A 9 4.77 2.26 34.16
C PRO A 9 5.38 0.91 33.75
N ALA A 10 4.55 0.02 33.21
CA ALA A 10 4.98 -1.31 32.78
C ALA A 10 6.09 -1.21 31.70
N ALA A 11 7.17 -1.96 31.91
CA ALA A 11 8.34 -1.92 31.04
C ALA A 11 7.99 -2.40 29.62
N ALA A 12 8.29 -1.57 28.61
CA ALA A 12 8.19 -1.95 27.21
C ALA A 12 9.07 -3.17 26.93
N GLY A 13 8.46 -4.30 26.60
CA GLY A 13 9.14 -5.57 26.36
C GLY A 13 9.99 -5.53 25.10
N ARG A 14 11.28 -5.19 25.24
CA ARG A 14 12.24 -5.26 24.12
C ARG A 14 12.25 -6.67 23.53
N ALA A 15 11.88 -6.78 22.25
CA ALA A 15 12.03 -8.02 21.49
C ALA A 15 13.48 -8.52 21.57
N GLY A 16 13.66 -9.75 22.07
CA GLY A 16 15.00 -10.30 22.32
C GLY A 16 15.84 -10.42 21.04
N PRO A 17 17.18 -10.29 21.13
CA PRO A 17 18.07 -10.23 19.95
C PRO A 17 17.97 -11.47 19.04
N ALA A 18 17.61 -12.64 19.60
CA ALA A 18 17.38 -13.87 18.85
C ALA A 18 16.18 -13.81 17.88
N ALA A 19 15.18 -12.95 18.14
CA ALA A 19 14.04 -12.74 17.24
C ALA A 19 14.45 -11.88 16.04
N ALA A 20 15.19 -10.79 16.29
CA ALA A 20 15.74 -9.91 15.26
C ALA A 20 16.71 -10.66 14.33
N LEU A 21 17.62 -11.46 14.89
CA LEU A 21 18.57 -12.27 14.12
C LEU A 21 17.88 -13.28 13.18
N ARG A 22 16.80 -13.93 13.63
CA ARG A 22 16.01 -14.83 12.77
C ARG A 22 15.32 -14.09 11.62
N GLY A 23 14.79 -12.89 11.87
CA GLY A 23 14.21 -12.04 10.83
C GLY A 23 15.24 -11.61 9.78
N PHE A 24 16.44 -11.23 10.23
CA PHE A 24 17.55 -10.85 9.35
C PHE A 24 18.02 -12.03 8.47
N LEU A 25 18.25 -13.21 9.08
CA LEU A 25 18.70 -14.40 8.34
C LEU A 25 17.66 -14.88 7.31
N ALA A 26 16.36 -14.83 7.64
CA ALA A 26 15.30 -15.15 6.69
C ALA A 26 15.31 -14.20 5.49
N ALA A 27 15.37 -12.88 5.73
CA ALA A 27 15.38 -11.89 4.67
C ALA A 27 16.66 -11.95 3.79
N LEU A 28 17.81 -12.25 4.40
CA LEU A 28 19.07 -12.47 3.67
C LEU A 28 19.00 -13.68 2.75
N ALA A 29 18.40 -14.79 3.21
CA ALA A 29 18.17 -15.97 2.38
C ALA A 29 17.22 -15.66 1.20
N THR A 30 16.11 -14.94 1.44
CA THR A 30 15.17 -14.54 0.38
C THR A 30 15.82 -13.58 -0.64
N GLY A 31 16.64 -12.63 -0.19
CA GLY A 31 17.36 -11.70 -1.06
C GLY A 31 18.41 -12.38 -1.94
N ALA A 32 19.23 -13.26 -1.35
CA ALA A 32 20.19 -14.07 -2.10
C ALA A 32 19.50 -14.99 -3.12
N ALA A 33 18.37 -15.59 -2.77
CA ALA A 33 17.61 -16.46 -3.66
C ALA A 33 17.01 -15.69 -4.87
N LEU A 34 16.41 -14.52 -4.64
CA LEU A 34 15.93 -13.63 -5.72
C LEU A 34 17.06 -13.21 -6.66
N ALA A 35 18.20 -12.79 -6.10
CA ALA A 35 19.35 -12.38 -6.91
C ALA A 35 19.92 -13.54 -7.74
N ALA A 36 20.01 -14.75 -7.18
CA ALA A 36 20.48 -15.94 -7.89
C ALA A 36 19.56 -16.33 -9.06
N VAL A 37 18.24 -16.19 -8.92
CA VAL A 37 17.29 -16.39 -10.03
C VAL A 37 17.53 -15.38 -11.15
N VAL A 38 17.59 -14.08 -10.82
CA VAL A 38 17.78 -13.01 -11.83
C VAL A 38 19.12 -13.16 -12.55
N VAL A 39 20.22 -13.39 -11.81
CA VAL A 39 21.56 -13.60 -12.38
C VAL A 39 21.62 -14.88 -13.22
N GLY A 40 20.99 -15.97 -12.78
CA GLY A 40 20.92 -17.22 -13.54
C GLY A 40 20.17 -17.07 -14.87
N ILE A 41 19.09 -16.27 -14.89
CA ILE A 41 18.35 -15.94 -16.12
C ILE A 41 19.21 -15.08 -17.07
N VAL A 42 19.90 -14.06 -16.55
CA VAL A 42 20.73 -13.15 -17.35
C VAL A 42 21.96 -13.85 -17.95
N ILE A 43 22.60 -14.76 -17.22
CA ILE A 43 23.77 -15.54 -17.68
C ILE A 43 23.34 -16.77 -18.51
N GLY A 44 22.04 -17.09 -18.57
CA GLY A 44 21.52 -18.30 -19.25
C GLY A 44 21.89 -19.61 -18.53
N ASN A 45 22.38 -19.55 -17.30
CA ASN A 45 22.79 -20.72 -16.52
C ASN A 45 21.59 -21.32 -15.77
N ALA A 46 20.96 -22.31 -16.40
CA ALA A 46 19.79 -23.00 -15.86
C ALA A 46 20.02 -23.63 -14.47
N ALA A 47 21.23 -24.12 -14.16
CA ALA A 47 21.53 -24.69 -12.85
C ALA A 47 21.45 -23.63 -11.74
N LEU A 48 21.94 -22.41 -12.01
CA LEU A 48 21.89 -21.29 -11.08
C LEU A 48 20.47 -20.78 -10.87
N GLY A 49 19.69 -20.66 -11.96
CA GLY A 49 18.28 -20.30 -11.90
C GLY A 49 17.44 -21.30 -11.10
N CYS A 50 17.62 -22.60 -11.34
CA CYS A 50 16.96 -23.67 -10.59
C CYS A 50 17.37 -23.69 -9.11
N ALA A 51 18.64 -23.46 -8.79
CA ALA A 51 19.10 -23.37 -7.40
C ALA A 51 18.48 -22.19 -6.64
N GLY A 52 18.44 -21.00 -7.26
CA GLY A 52 17.79 -19.82 -6.69
C GLY A 52 16.28 -20.00 -6.50
N ALA A 53 15.60 -20.60 -7.48
CA ALA A 53 14.16 -20.88 -7.40
C ALA A 53 13.84 -21.91 -6.31
N GLY A 54 14.65 -22.97 -6.21
CA GLY A 54 14.55 -23.97 -5.14
C GLY A 54 14.74 -23.36 -3.75
N LEU A 55 15.69 -22.42 -3.60
CA LEU A 55 15.90 -21.70 -2.35
C LEU A 55 14.71 -20.78 -1.99
N LEU A 56 14.09 -20.11 -2.97
CA LEU A 56 12.86 -19.36 -2.74
C LEU A 56 11.72 -20.26 -2.24
N VAL A 57 11.45 -21.36 -2.94
CA VAL A 57 10.43 -22.34 -2.52
C VAL A 57 10.73 -22.85 -1.10
N ALA A 58 11.98 -23.18 -0.79
CA ALA A 58 12.38 -23.59 0.55
C ALA A 58 12.10 -22.51 1.62
N THR A 59 12.39 -21.23 1.36
CA THR A 59 12.08 -20.15 2.31
C THR A 59 10.57 -19.99 2.55
N VAL A 60 9.74 -20.10 1.50
CA VAL A 60 8.28 -20.06 1.60
C VAL A 60 7.75 -21.25 2.40
N VAL A 61 8.26 -22.47 2.14
CA VAL A 61 7.89 -23.68 2.89
C VAL A 61 8.28 -23.57 4.37
N VAL A 62 9.47 -23.07 4.69
CA VAL A 62 9.90 -22.87 6.08
C VAL A 62 9.04 -21.82 6.79
N ALA A 63 8.69 -20.71 6.12
CA ALA A 63 7.78 -19.71 6.65
C ALA A 63 6.37 -20.29 6.90
N ALA A 64 5.84 -21.07 5.95
CA ALA A 64 4.55 -21.74 6.08
C ALA A 64 4.53 -22.76 7.24
N VAL A 65 5.54 -23.62 7.33
CA VAL A 65 5.66 -24.65 8.39
C VAL A 65 5.87 -24.02 9.77
N THR A 66 6.71 -22.99 9.89
CA THR A 66 6.91 -22.29 11.18
C THR A 66 5.67 -21.49 11.60
N GLY A 67 4.96 -20.88 10.64
CA GLY A 67 3.66 -20.26 10.87
C GLY A 67 2.59 -21.28 11.29
N HIS A 68 2.52 -22.43 10.63
CA HIS A 68 1.56 -23.49 10.94
C HIS A 68 1.81 -24.11 12.32
N ARG A 69 3.07 -24.45 12.65
CA ARG A 69 3.45 -24.95 14.00
C ARG A 69 3.13 -23.94 15.10
N ARG A 70 3.35 -22.64 14.88
CA ARG A 70 2.96 -21.57 15.83
C ARG A 70 1.45 -21.46 16.02
N ARG A 71 0.65 -21.77 15.00
CA ARG A 71 -0.82 -21.81 15.09
C ARG A 71 -1.31 -23.07 15.81
N GLN A 72 -0.73 -24.23 15.51
CA GLN A 72 -1.05 -25.50 16.17
C GLN A 72 -0.66 -25.53 17.66
N GLY A 73 0.47 -24.91 18.02
CA GLY A 73 0.98 -24.87 19.39
C GLY A 73 0.38 -23.77 20.27
N ARG A 74 -0.56 -22.95 19.78
CA ARG A 74 -1.27 -21.98 20.62
C ARG A 74 -2.46 -22.70 21.26
N PRO A 75 -2.53 -22.83 22.60
CA PRO A 75 -3.71 -23.39 23.24
C PRO A 75 -4.93 -22.56 22.84
N VAL A 76 -6.06 -23.23 22.61
CA VAL A 76 -7.34 -22.53 22.44
C VAL A 76 -7.60 -21.78 23.75
N PRO A 77 -7.66 -20.43 23.75
CA PRO A 77 -7.86 -19.69 24.98
C PRO A 77 -9.25 -20.03 25.51
N VAL A 78 -9.33 -20.37 26.80
CA VAL A 78 -10.60 -20.64 27.47
C VAL A 78 -11.40 -19.35 27.43
N ARG A 79 -12.60 -19.41 26.84
CA ARG A 79 -13.53 -18.29 26.81
C ARG A 79 -14.48 -18.40 27.98
N VAL A 80 -14.55 -17.34 28.77
CA VAL A 80 -15.48 -17.15 29.88
C VAL A 80 -16.66 -16.35 29.37
N THR A 81 -17.86 -16.71 29.83
CA THR A 81 -19.12 -16.03 29.47
C THR A 81 -19.40 -14.91 30.48
N ALA A 82 -19.72 -13.72 30.00
CA ALA A 82 -20.05 -12.55 30.81
C ALA A 82 -21.24 -11.77 30.23
N LEU A 83 -21.85 -10.90 31.03
CA LEU A 83 -22.83 -9.93 30.55
C LEU A 83 -22.11 -8.68 30.02
N ALA A 84 -22.65 -8.08 28.97
CA ALA A 84 -22.19 -6.82 28.44
C ALA A 84 -23.34 -5.91 27.99
N MET A 85 -23.20 -4.61 28.20
CA MET A 85 -24.11 -3.60 27.67
C MET A 85 -23.54 -3.00 26.38
N ILE A 86 -24.39 -2.86 25.36
CA ILE A 86 -24.06 -2.17 24.11
C ILE A 86 -24.03 -0.67 24.36
N GLU A 87 -22.84 -0.08 24.40
CA GLU A 87 -22.66 1.36 24.57
C GLU A 87 -22.92 2.11 23.27
N SER A 88 -22.39 1.61 22.15
CA SER A 88 -22.74 2.10 20.81
C SER A 88 -22.49 1.05 19.74
N ARG A 89 -23.17 1.22 18.60
CA ARG A 89 -22.98 0.41 17.40
C ARG A 89 -22.80 1.32 16.20
N ARG A 90 -21.92 0.95 15.26
CA ARG A 90 -21.83 1.57 13.93
C ARG A 90 -21.72 0.46 12.90
N ALA A 91 -22.65 0.42 11.94
CA ALA A 91 -22.46 -0.39 10.74
C ALA A 91 -21.25 0.16 9.97
N MET A 92 -20.41 -0.74 9.48
CA MET A 92 -19.39 -0.47 8.48
C MET A 92 -19.95 -0.91 7.12
N ASP A 93 -19.46 -0.34 6.02
CA ASP A 93 -19.95 -0.71 4.69
C ASP A 93 -19.73 -2.21 4.42
N GLY A 94 -20.78 -2.88 3.97
CA GLY A 94 -20.79 -4.31 3.69
C GLY A 94 -21.86 -4.66 2.67
N GLU A 95 -21.44 -5.28 1.56
CA GLU A 95 -22.30 -5.68 0.44
C GLU A 95 -22.94 -7.08 0.65
N SER A 96 -22.76 -7.66 1.82
CA SER A 96 -23.14 -9.05 2.16
C SER A 96 -24.33 -9.11 3.13
N ALA A 97 -24.98 -10.28 3.19
CA ALA A 97 -26.09 -10.54 4.12
C ALA A 97 -25.69 -10.44 5.61
N ASP A 98 -24.40 -10.66 5.91
CA ASP A 98 -23.81 -10.36 7.21
C ASP A 98 -23.09 -9.02 7.13
N VAL A 99 -23.55 -8.04 7.91
CA VAL A 99 -23.01 -6.69 7.94
C VAL A 99 -21.93 -6.60 9.03
N PRO A 100 -20.72 -6.11 8.73
CA PRO A 100 -19.71 -5.85 9.75
C PRO A 100 -20.13 -4.68 10.64
N ILE A 101 -20.47 -4.96 11.90
CA ILE A 101 -20.85 -3.93 12.87
C ILE A 101 -19.71 -3.75 13.89
N ARG A 102 -19.29 -2.50 14.05
CA ARG A 102 -18.35 -2.07 15.08
C ARG A 102 -19.12 -1.75 16.36
N PHE A 103 -18.86 -2.51 17.41
CA PHE A 103 -19.51 -2.35 18.71
C PHE A 103 -18.53 -1.76 19.71
N VAL A 104 -19.03 -0.84 20.53
CA VAL A 104 -18.42 -0.51 21.82
C VAL A 104 -19.31 -1.15 22.88
N LEU A 105 -18.74 -2.01 23.72
CA LEU A 105 -19.43 -2.68 24.82
C LEU A 105 -18.82 -2.28 26.16
N THR A 106 -19.65 -2.22 27.19
CA THR A 106 -19.21 -2.35 28.59
C THR A 106 -19.42 -3.78 29.02
N VAL A 107 -18.36 -4.53 29.26
CA VAL A 107 -18.40 -5.91 29.74
C VAL A 107 -18.27 -5.90 31.27
N ALA A 108 -19.16 -6.61 31.96
CA ALA A 108 -19.15 -6.81 33.40
C ALA A 108 -19.12 -8.32 33.70
N PRO A 109 -17.93 -8.93 33.82
CA PRO A 109 -17.77 -10.29 34.29
C PRO A 109 -17.96 -10.37 35.82
N ASP A 110 -18.28 -11.55 36.33
CA ASP A 110 -18.57 -11.76 37.75
C ASP A 110 -17.32 -11.68 38.65
N ASP A 111 -16.12 -11.84 38.08
CA ASP A 111 -14.84 -11.96 38.81
C ASP A 111 -14.00 -10.67 38.84
N ARG A 112 -14.39 -9.61 38.10
CA ARG A 112 -13.58 -8.40 37.90
C ARG A 112 -14.40 -7.13 37.67
N ALA A 113 -13.75 -5.99 37.83
CA ALA A 113 -14.37 -4.69 37.56
C ALA A 113 -14.84 -4.57 36.09
N PRO A 114 -16.00 -3.91 35.84
CA PRO A 114 -16.47 -3.63 34.49
C PRO A 114 -15.47 -2.83 33.67
N TYR A 115 -15.36 -3.15 32.39
CA TYR A 115 -14.42 -2.54 31.46
C TYR A 115 -15.09 -2.27 30.12
N ARG A 116 -14.49 -1.40 29.31
CA ARG A 116 -15.02 -1.07 27.98
C ARG A 116 -14.15 -1.73 26.91
N VAL A 117 -14.75 -2.16 25.81
CA VAL A 117 -14.04 -2.77 24.68
C VAL A 117 -14.63 -2.26 23.36
N GLU A 118 -13.77 -2.09 22.37
CA GLU A 118 -14.17 -1.86 20.98
C GLU A 118 -13.75 -3.05 20.13
N PHE A 119 -14.71 -3.64 19.40
CA PHE A 119 -14.45 -4.75 18.49
C PHE A 119 -15.41 -4.71 17.29
N THR A 120 -15.18 -5.55 16.29
CA THR A 120 -16.02 -5.65 15.09
C THR A 120 -16.47 -7.09 14.91
N GLN A 121 -17.77 -7.30 14.72
CA GLN A 121 -18.36 -8.62 14.46
C GLN A 121 -19.34 -8.51 13.29
N ALA A 122 -19.29 -9.49 12.39
CA ALA A 122 -20.31 -9.64 11.36
C ALA A 122 -21.60 -10.17 12.01
N ILE A 123 -22.71 -9.49 11.77
CA ILE A 123 -24.03 -9.83 12.30
C ILE A 123 -25.00 -9.90 11.12
N ASN A 124 -25.88 -10.90 11.14
CA ASN A 124 -26.85 -11.06 10.07
C ASN A 124 -27.83 -9.88 10.03
N LEU A 125 -28.19 -9.41 8.83
CA LEU A 125 -29.10 -8.27 8.66
C LEU A 125 -30.41 -8.40 9.47
N VAL A 126 -30.93 -9.63 9.61
CA VAL A 126 -32.18 -9.92 10.33
C VAL A 126 -32.06 -9.69 11.84
N ASP A 127 -30.87 -9.92 12.43
CA ASP A 127 -30.64 -9.85 13.88
C ASP A 127 -30.24 -8.43 14.34
N ILE A 128 -29.92 -7.51 13.43
CA ILE A 128 -29.56 -6.12 13.73
C ILE A 128 -30.59 -5.38 14.62
N PRO A 129 -31.92 -5.58 14.50
CA PRO A 129 -32.91 -4.90 15.35
C PRO A 129 -32.78 -5.21 16.85
N ASP A 130 -32.18 -6.34 17.22
CA ASP A 130 -32.06 -6.81 18.61
C ASP A 130 -30.87 -6.16 19.34
N TYR A 131 -29.78 -5.90 18.61
CA TYR A 131 -28.53 -5.33 19.14
C TYR A 131 -28.59 -3.81 19.39
N ARG A 132 -29.59 -3.31 20.12
CA ARG A 132 -29.83 -1.87 20.33
C ARG A 132 -28.82 -1.24 21.30
N PRO A 133 -28.49 0.06 21.17
CA PRO A 133 -27.78 0.80 22.22
C PRO A 133 -28.51 0.71 23.57
N ARG A 134 -27.74 0.54 24.64
CA ARG A 134 -28.16 0.19 26.01
C ARG A 134 -28.84 -1.19 26.16
N GLY A 135 -28.90 -2.00 25.10
CA GLY A 135 -29.27 -3.41 25.19
C GLY A 135 -28.19 -4.23 25.89
N ILE A 136 -28.60 -5.25 26.65
CA ILE A 136 -27.69 -6.17 27.34
C ILE A 136 -27.61 -7.47 26.52
N VAL A 137 -26.38 -7.93 26.32
CA VAL A 137 -26.03 -9.11 25.53
C VAL A 137 -25.08 -10.01 26.29
N VAL A 138 -25.06 -11.28 25.91
CA VAL A 138 -24.13 -12.27 26.44
C VAL A 138 -22.90 -12.30 25.55
N VAL A 139 -21.71 -12.22 26.16
CA VAL A 139 -20.43 -12.22 25.44
C VAL A 139 -19.48 -13.29 25.97
N GLU A 140 -18.65 -13.80 25.07
CA GLU A 140 -17.48 -14.61 25.40
C GLU A 140 -16.23 -13.73 25.35
N HIS A 141 -15.41 -13.76 26.39
CA HIS A 141 -14.05 -13.19 26.38
C HIS A 141 -13.04 -14.21 26.91
N PRO A 142 -11.79 -14.23 26.42
CA PRO A 142 -10.73 -14.99 27.06
C PRO A 142 -10.05 -14.16 28.15
N ASP A 143 -9.49 -14.83 29.16
CA ASP A 143 -8.85 -14.15 30.30
C ASP A 143 -7.48 -13.53 29.93
N ASP A 144 -6.75 -14.14 29.00
CA ASP A 144 -5.45 -13.67 28.52
C ASP A 144 -5.54 -12.48 27.55
N ALA A 145 -6.71 -12.29 26.94
CA ALA A 145 -6.94 -11.28 25.92
C ALA A 145 -8.36 -10.66 26.03
N PRO A 146 -8.65 -9.88 27.10
CA PRO A 146 -9.99 -9.33 27.34
C PRO A 146 -10.49 -8.32 26.30
N TRP A 147 -9.67 -7.93 25.32
CA TRP A 147 -10.09 -7.17 24.14
C TRP A 147 -10.67 -8.06 23.02
N ASP A 148 -10.52 -9.39 23.09
CA ASP A 148 -10.95 -10.36 22.05
C ASP A 148 -12.35 -10.91 22.34
N VAL A 149 -13.30 -9.98 22.51
CA VAL A 149 -14.68 -10.25 22.90
C VAL A 149 -15.52 -10.66 21.69
N ARG A 150 -16.53 -11.51 21.90
CA ARG A 150 -17.49 -11.96 20.88
C ARG A 150 -18.90 -12.02 21.47
N ILE A 151 -19.90 -11.49 20.78
CA ILE A 151 -21.31 -11.65 21.16
C ILE A 151 -21.78 -13.06 20.79
N VAL A 152 -22.44 -13.72 21.75
CA VAL A 152 -23.06 -15.04 21.60
C VAL A 152 -24.48 -14.86 21.05
N THR A 153 -24.70 -15.19 19.78
CA THR A 153 -26.01 -15.01 19.10
C THR A 153 -27.12 -15.90 19.68
N ARG A 154 -26.78 -17.06 20.24
CA ARG A 154 -27.70 -17.98 20.92
C ARG A 154 -27.07 -18.43 22.25
N PRO A 155 -27.24 -17.66 23.34
CA PRO A 155 -26.76 -18.02 24.66
C PRO A 155 -27.61 -19.13 25.29
N ASP A 156 -27.11 -19.75 26.35
CA ASP A 156 -27.91 -20.71 27.14
C ASP A 156 -29.11 -20.02 27.80
N PRO A 157 -30.25 -20.73 28.03
CA PRO A 157 -31.46 -20.15 28.63
C PRO A 157 -31.27 -19.58 30.05
N GLU A 158 -30.18 -19.90 30.75
CA GLU A 158 -29.82 -19.24 32.01
C GLU A 158 -29.22 -17.85 31.79
N TRP A 159 -28.33 -17.72 30.82
CA TRP A 159 -27.68 -16.46 30.47
C TRP A 159 -28.66 -15.51 29.78
N GLU A 160 -29.56 -16.03 28.95
CA GLU A 160 -30.66 -15.25 28.37
C GLU A 160 -31.56 -14.63 29.46
N ARG A 161 -31.97 -15.42 30.46
CA ARG A 161 -32.75 -14.92 31.61
C ARG A 161 -31.97 -13.90 32.45
N ARG A 162 -30.66 -14.10 32.66
CA ARG A 162 -29.81 -13.09 33.33
C ARG A 162 -29.74 -11.80 32.53
N ALA A 163 -29.51 -11.86 31.21
CA ALA A 163 -29.43 -10.69 30.34
C ALA A 163 -30.74 -9.89 30.30
N ALA A 164 -31.89 -10.58 30.26
CA ALA A 164 -33.21 -9.95 30.21
C ALA A 164 -33.60 -9.20 31.51
N GLY A 165 -33.09 -9.64 32.67
CA GLY A 165 -33.38 -9.04 33.97
C GLY A 165 -32.29 -8.10 34.52
N ALA A 166 -31.13 -8.02 33.86
CA ALA A 166 -30.01 -7.21 34.32
C ALA A 166 -30.18 -5.72 34.00
N ALA A 167 -29.47 -4.89 34.75
CA ALA A 167 -29.19 -3.50 34.41
C ALA A 167 -27.71 -3.24 34.71
N LEU A 168 -26.94 -2.88 33.70
CA LEU A 168 -25.51 -2.59 33.83
C LEU A 168 -25.28 -1.07 33.79
N ASP A 169 -24.41 -0.59 34.68
CA ASP A 169 -23.91 0.78 34.60
C ASP A 169 -22.82 0.93 33.53
N SER A 170 -22.76 2.11 32.91
CA SER A 170 -21.78 2.43 31.88
C SER A 170 -20.37 2.54 32.46
N ALA A 171 -19.42 1.75 31.96
CA ALA A 171 -18.02 1.85 32.37
C ALA A 171 -17.39 3.15 31.83
N PRO A 172 -16.46 3.78 32.59
CA PRO A 172 -15.84 5.04 32.17
C PRO A 172 -15.04 4.83 30.87
N ALA A 173 -15.01 5.86 30.02
CA ALA A 173 -14.30 5.81 28.74
C ALA A 173 -12.77 5.58 28.88
N SER A 174 -12.20 5.89 30.06
CA SER A 174 -10.80 5.57 30.39
C SER A 174 -10.52 4.08 30.58
N ALA A 175 -11.54 3.25 30.80
CA ALA A 175 -11.43 1.79 30.90
C ALA A 175 -11.55 1.08 29.54
N LEU A 176 -11.31 1.79 28.42
CA LEU A 176 -11.34 1.23 27.08
C LEU A 176 -10.10 0.38 26.80
N LEU A 177 -10.28 -0.94 26.74
CA LEU A 177 -9.27 -1.88 26.29
C LEU A 177 -9.29 -1.97 24.77
N THR A 178 -8.15 -1.62 24.16
CA THR A 178 -7.88 -1.81 22.74
C THR A 178 -6.86 -2.93 22.56
N LYS A 179 -7.03 -3.74 21.51
CA LYS A 179 -6.05 -4.76 21.13
C LYS A 179 -4.65 -4.14 21.00
N PRO A 180 -3.61 -4.66 21.68
CA PRO A 180 -2.26 -4.13 21.55
C PRO A 180 -1.80 -4.22 20.09
N ALA A 181 -1.24 -3.13 19.57
CA ALA A 181 -0.73 -3.07 18.21
C ALA A 181 0.30 -4.18 18.00
N THR A 182 -0.04 -5.17 17.17
CA THR A 182 0.86 -6.29 16.91
C THR A 182 2.04 -5.77 16.11
N GLU A 183 3.21 -5.70 16.75
CA GLU A 183 4.36 -4.94 16.28
C GLU A 183 4.74 -5.28 14.82
N GLY A 184 4.55 -4.32 13.91
CA GLY A 184 5.02 -4.38 12.52
C GLY A 184 6.55 -4.35 12.36
N SER A 185 7.30 -4.59 13.44
CA SER A 185 8.75 -4.38 13.55
C SER A 185 9.61 -5.48 12.92
N CYS A 186 9.03 -6.36 12.09
CA CYS A 186 9.80 -7.27 11.23
C CYS A 186 10.28 -6.61 9.92
N CYS A 187 9.64 -5.54 9.46
CA CYS A 187 9.92 -4.98 8.13
C CYS A 187 11.28 -4.26 8.05
N LEU A 188 11.62 -3.45 9.05
CA LEU A 188 12.82 -2.60 9.06
C LEU A 188 14.15 -3.38 9.14
N VAL A 189 14.17 -4.55 9.78
CA VAL A 189 15.39 -5.38 9.93
C VAL A 189 15.59 -6.32 8.72
N GLY A 190 14.52 -6.64 7.99
CA GLY A 190 14.60 -7.52 6.81
C GLY A 190 15.28 -6.85 5.59
N VAL A 191 14.98 -5.58 5.33
CA VAL A 191 15.50 -4.82 4.18
C VAL A 191 17.03 -4.86 4.05
N PRO A 192 17.85 -4.55 5.08
CA PRO A 192 19.31 -4.61 4.93
C PRO A 192 19.84 -6.03 4.70
N GLY A 193 19.23 -7.07 5.29
CA GLY A 193 19.60 -8.46 5.04
C GLY A 193 19.39 -8.86 3.58
N LEU A 194 18.23 -8.48 3.02
CA LEU A 194 17.88 -8.69 1.62
C LEU A 194 18.86 -7.98 0.66
N LEU A 195 19.23 -6.72 0.95
CA LEU A 195 20.19 -5.96 0.15
C LEU A 195 21.60 -6.56 0.19
N ILE A 196 22.07 -7.02 1.36
CA ILE A 196 23.38 -7.68 1.50
C ILE A 196 23.41 -9.01 0.73
N GLY A 197 22.35 -9.82 0.85
CA GLY A 197 22.23 -11.08 0.11
C GLY A 197 22.30 -10.87 -1.41
N ALA A 198 21.61 -9.85 -1.92
CA ALA A 198 21.65 -9.49 -3.34
C ALA A 198 23.04 -8.97 -3.78
N ALA A 199 23.66 -8.10 -2.99
CA ALA A 199 24.97 -7.53 -3.30
C ALA A 199 26.08 -8.60 -3.38
N VAL A 200 26.07 -9.60 -2.48
CA VAL A 200 27.05 -10.70 -2.49
C VAL A 200 26.93 -11.54 -3.76
N VAL A 201 25.72 -11.90 -4.19
CA VAL A 201 25.50 -12.67 -5.43
C VAL A 201 25.96 -11.89 -6.65
N VAL A 202 25.62 -10.60 -6.75
CA VAL A 202 26.05 -9.74 -7.86
C VAL A 202 27.58 -9.56 -7.88
N LEU A 203 28.23 -9.45 -6.72
CA LEU A 203 29.69 -9.34 -6.64
C LEU A 203 30.42 -10.63 -7.04
N LEU A 204 29.90 -11.80 -6.67
CA LEU A 204 30.50 -13.10 -7.02
C LEU A 204 30.38 -13.38 -8.53
N PHE A 205 29.23 -13.09 -9.14
CA PHE A 205 29.02 -13.28 -10.59
C PHE A 205 29.54 -12.13 -11.46
N ARG A 206 30.12 -11.09 -10.84
CA ARG A 206 30.72 -9.96 -11.56
C ARG A 206 31.84 -10.41 -12.51
N ALA A 207 32.63 -11.42 -12.15
CA ALA A 207 33.75 -11.89 -12.97
C ALA A 207 33.28 -12.53 -14.30
N ASP A 208 32.28 -13.42 -14.25
CA ASP A 208 31.71 -14.05 -15.45
C ASP A 208 31.03 -13.04 -16.38
N LEU A 209 30.30 -12.07 -15.80
CA LEU A 209 29.58 -11.05 -16.57
C LEU A 209 30.51 -10.16 -17.42
N PHE A 210 31.74 -9.91 -16.98
CA PHE A 210 32.72 -9.15 -17.77
C PHE A 210 33.56 -10.02 -18.72
N GLN A 211 33.82 -11.30 -18.40
CA GLN A 211 34.57 -12.19 -19.29
C GLN A 211 33.81 -12.55 -20.59
N HIS A 212 32.47 -12.50 -20.58
CA HIS A 212 31.67 -12.75 -21.79
C HIS A 212 31.71 -11.62 -22.83
N GLN A 213 32.24 -10.43 -22.50
CA GLN A 213 32.39 -9.32 -23.45
C GLN A 213 33.72 -9.32 -24.20
N ASP A 214 34.77 -9.92 -23.63
CA ASP A 214 36.11 -9.98 -24.24
C ASP A 214 36.30 -11.19 -25.17
N ALA A 215 35.37 -12.16 -25.17
CA ALA A 215 35.42 -13.37 -26.00
C ALA A 215 34.94 -13.17 -27.45
N ALA A 216 34.54 -11.96 -27.84
CA ALA A 216 33.97 -11.64 -29.16
C ALA A 216 35.04 -11.27 -30.22
N GLY A 217 35.95 -12.21 -30.51
CA GLY A 217 36.83 -12.19 -31.70
C GLY A 217 38.32 -12.46 -31.42
N PRO A 218 39.14 -12.80 -32.44
CA PRO A 218 38.84 -12.83 -33.87
C PRO A 218 39.00 -14.21 -34.54
N GLN A 219 38.08 -14.59 -35.42
CA GLN A 219 38.29 -15.73 -36.34
C GLN A 219 39.04 -15.25 -37.60
N LYS A 220 39.95 -16.09 -38.12
CA LYS A 220 41.14 -15.65 -38.86
C LYS A 220 41.11 -15.97 -40.37
N SER A 221 41.25 -14.93 -41.20
CA SER A 221 41.76 -14.92 -42.59
C SER A 221 40.92 -15.50 -43.75
N PRO A 222 41.20 -15.16 -45.04
CA PRO A 222 42.18 -14.18 -45.58
C PRO A 222 41.66 -13.13 -46.60
N ALA A 223 42.35 -11.97 -46.61
CA ALA A 223 42.71 -11.06 -47.73
C ALA A 223 41.81 -10.85 -48.98
N ALA A 224 41.40 -9.59 -49.19
CA ALA A 224 41.64 -8.84 -50.45
C ALA A 224 41.41 -7.30 -50.30
N SER A 225 42.39 -6.51 -50.73
CA SER A 225 42.39 -5.11 -51.26
C SER A 225 41.42 -4.00 -50.75
N ALA A 226 42.01 -2.84 -50.41
CA ALA A 226 41.38 -1.54 -50.09
C ALA A 226 41.22 -0.65 -51.38
N PRO A 227 40.94 0.69 -51.35
CA PRO A 227 40.55 1.60 -50.25
C PRO A 227 39.41 2.63 -50.59
N SER A 228 38.90 3.37 -49.58
CA SER A 228 38.96 4.87 -49.49
C SER A 228 37.83 5.59 -48.70
N SER A 229 38.26 6.59 -47.91
CA SER A 229 37.56 7.86 -47.54
C SER A 229 36.46 7.91 -46.44
N PRO A 230 36.28 9.09 -45.77
CA PRO A 230 36.01 9.10 -44.31
C PRO A 230 34.79 9.91 -43.80
N SER A 231 34.28 9.52 -42.62
CA SER A 231 33.47 10.29 -41.63
C SER A 231 33.14 9.37 -40.43
N ALA A 232 32.88 9.79 -39.19
CA ALA A 232 33.05 11.06 -38.43
C ALA A 232 33.09 10.71 -36.91
N PRO A 233 33.49 11.58 -35.95
CA PRO A 233 33.77 11.14 -34.58
C PRO A 233 32.49 10.93 -33.73
N SER A 234 32.22 9.69 -33.34
CA SER A 234 31.21 9.35 -32.33
C SER A 234 31.82 9.24 -30.93
N SER A 235 31.49 10.18 -30.06
CA SER A 235 31.85 10.16 -28.64
C SER A 235 31.13 9.02 -27.91
N SER A 236 31.87 8.03 -27.43
CA SER A 236 31.38 6.99 -26.51
C SER A 236 31.34 7.55 -25.08
N TRP A 237 30.13 7.78 -24.58
CA TRP A 237 29.87 8.20 -23.20
C TRP A 237 29.21 7.03 -22.44
N SER A 238 29.95 6.48 -21.48
CA SER A 238 29.60 5.23 -20.80
C SER A 238 28.44 5.42 -19.82
N TRP A 239 27.30 4.78 -20.07
CA TRP A 239 26.21 4.74 -19.10
C TRP A 239 26.46 3.66 -18.04
N THR A 240 26.68 4.08 -16.79
CA THR A 240 26.64 3.19 -15.63
C THR A 240 25.21 3.08 -15.12
N SER A 241 24.54 1.96 -15.41
CA SER A 241 23.17 1.72 -14.95
C SER A 241 23.14 1.27 -13.49
N SER A 242 22.90 2.20 -12.56
CA SER A 242 22.61 1.89 -11.16
C SER A 242 21.13 1.56 -10.97
N THR A 243 20.81 0.29 -10.67
CA THR A 243 19.44 -0.19 -10.43
C THR A 243 18.91 0.28 -9.07
N GLY A 244 18.38 1.51 -9.03
CA GLY A 244 17.71 2.07 -7.85
C GLY A 244 16.32 1.47 -7.62
N THR A 245 16.01 1.11 -6.38
CA THR A 245 14.71 0.53 -6.00
C THR A 245 13.59 1.58 -6.13
N VAL A 246 12.68 1.41 -7.08
CA VAL A 246 11.63 2.41 -7.38
C VAL A 246 10.45 2.26 -6.42
N SER A 247 10.38 3.12 -5.40
CA SER A 247 9.20 3.23 -4.51
C SER A 247 8.24 4.34 -4.96
N SER A 248 7.54 4.14 -6.07
CA SER A 248 6.51 5.06 -6.56
C SER A 248 5.36 5.20 -5.54
N ARG A 249 5.38 6.25 -4.71
CA ARG A 249 4.26 6.54 -3.79
C ARG A 249 3.11 7.09 -4.64
N THR A 250 1.98 6.41 -4.64
CA THR A 250 0.76 6.89 -5.31
C THR A 250 -0.24 7.30 -4.25
N THR A 251 -0.77 8.51 -4.37
CA THR A 251 -1.81 9.05 -3.49
C THR A 251 -3.05 9.35 -4.32
N VAL A 252 -4.19 8.80 -3.91
CA VAL A 252 -5.49 9.01 -4.54
C VAL A 252 -6.37 9.82 -3.60
N ALA A 253 -7.01 10.86 -4.12
CA ALA A 253 -8.11 11.55 -3.47
C ALA A 253 -9.38 11.33 -4.30
N GLU A 254 -10.45 10.93 -3.63
CA GLU A 254 -11.78 10.79 -4.20
C GLU A 254 -12.67 11.88 -3.59
N THR A 255 -13.52 12.47 -4.42
CA THR A 255 -14.42 13.58 -4.03
C THR A 255 -15.85 13.25 -4.44
N SER A 256 -16.81 13.62 -3.59
CA SER A 256 -18.24 13.48 -3.89
C SER A 256 -18.72 14.49 -4.93
N ASP A 257 -18.04 15.65 -5.03
CA ASP A 257 -18.35 16.73 -5.98
C ASP A 257 -17.34 16.73 -7.15
N SER A 258 -17.77 17.18 -8.34
CA SER A 258 -16.94 17.21 -9.55
C SER A 258 -15.68 18.06 -9.37
N LEU A 259 -14.51 17.51 -9.74
CA LEU A 259 -13.23 18.20 -9.67
C LEU A 259 -13.13 19.46 -10.57
N LEU A 260 -14.07 19.66 -11.50
CA LEU A 260 -14.15 20.87 -12.33
C LEU A 260 -14.78 22.07 -11.62
N ALA A 261 -15.32 21.92 -10.41
CA ALA A 261 -15.84 23.02 -9.60
C ALA A 261 -14.72 24.04 -9.26
N ASP A 262 -15.09 25.31 -9.18
CA ASP A 262 -14.12 26.41 -9.09
C ASP A 262 -13.24 26.29 -7.84
N GLY A 263 -11.94 26.04 -8.08
CA GLY A 263 -10.92 25.89 -7.06
C GLY A 263 -10.79 24.49 -6.43
N GLU A 264 -11.69 23.54 -6.70
CA GLU A 264 -11.63 22.20 -6.07
C GLU A 264 -10.37 21.43 -6.47
N LEU A 265 -10.06 21.33 -7.76
CA LEU A 265 -8.79 20.77 -8.27
C LEU A 265 -7.56 21.25 -7.49
N ARG A 266 -7.51 22.53 -7.11
CA ARG A 266 -6.41 23.13 -6.34
C ARG A 266 -6.45 22.77 -4.85
N ARG A 267 -7.64 22.72 -4.24
CA ARG A 267 -7.84 22.27 -2.86
C ARG A 267 -7.46 20.80 -2.68
N THR A 268 -7.89 19.95 -3.61
CA THR A 268 -7.52 18.52 -3.65
C THR A 268 -6.00 18.37 -3.84
N ALA A 269 -5.40 19.12 -4.77
CA ALA A 269 -3.95 19.10 -4.99
C ALA A 269 -3.14 19.47 -3.73
N GLU A 270 -3.47 20.58 -3.06
CA GLU A 270 -2.78 20.97 -1.80
C GLU A 270 -3.00 19.96 -0.66
N SER A 271 -4.19 19.35 -0.57
CA SER A 271 -4.45 18.25 0.38
C SER A 271 -3.54 17.05 0.12
N VAL A 272 -3.37 16.66 -1.15
CA VAL A 272 -2.54 15.52 -1.55
C VAL A 272 -1.04 15.84 -1.44
N ILE A 273 -0.60 17.06 -1.74
CA ILE A 273 0.77 17.56 -1.45
C ILE A 273 1.05 17.47 0.06
N LYS A 274 0.11 17.93 0.90
CA LYS A 274 0.23 17.90 2.37
C LYS A 274 0.32 16.46 2.91
N ALA A 275 -0.45 15.52 2.35
CA ALA A 275 -0.39 14.11 2.71
C ALA A 275 0.89 13.39 2.21
N ALA A 276 1.41 13.81 1.05
CA ALA A 276 2.65 13.28 0.48
C ALA A 276 3.91 13.81 1.19
N GLY A 277 3.88 15.05 1.67
CA GLY A 277 5.00 15.75 2.29
C GLY A 277 5.99 16.37 1.28
N THR A 278 5.65 16.38 0.00
CA THR A 278 6.47 16.94 -1.09
C THR A 278 5.57 17.49 -2.20
N PRO A 279 5.93 18.60 -2.87
CA PRO A 279 5.22 19.11 -4.04
C PRO A 279 5.72 18.51 -5.37
N THR A 280 6.80 17.72 -5.37
CA THR A 280 7.48 17.24 -6.58
C THR A 280 6.96 15.89 -7.08
N ALA A 281 6.04 15.91 -8.04
CA ALA A 281 5.42 14.72 -8.65
C ALA A 281 6.17 14.24 -9.90
N VAL A 282 5.88 13.01 -10.36
CA VAL A 282 6.35 12.44 -11.64
C VAL A 282 5.18 12.04 -12.54
N GLY A 283 3.98 11.86 -11.97
CA GLY A 283 2.76 11.70 -12.75
C GLY A 283 1.58 12.34 -12.04
N PHE A 284 0.71 12.98 -12.81
CA PHE A 284 -0.55 13.52 -12.35
C PHE A 284 -1.66 13.07 -13.30
N ARG A 285 -2.75 12.59 -12.72
CA ARG A 285 -3.99 12.29 -13.43
C ARG A 285 -5.18 12.79 -12.62
N ALA A 286 -6.06 13.55 -13.26
CA ALA A 286 -7.36 13.94 -12.72
C ALA A 286 -8.48 13.48 -13.65
N GLU A 287 -9.57 13.01 -13.07
CA GLU A 287 -10.79 12.52 -13.70
C GLU A 287 -12.00 13.13 -12.98
N GLU A 288 -13.23 12.91 -13.45
CA GLU A 288 -14.45 13.62 -12.99
C GLU A 288 -14.58 13.75 -11.45
N HIS A 289 -14.28 12.68 -10.68
CA HIS A 289 -14.41 12.61 -9.22
C HIS A 289 -13.14 12.13 -8.49
N ARG A 290 -12.00 12.02 -9.19
CA ARG A 290 -10.81 11.34 -8.67
C ARG A 290 -9.53 12.00 -9.16
N MET A 291 -8.58 12.19 -8.24
CA MET A 291 -7.25 12.68 -8.54
C MET A 291 -6.20 11.69 -8.02
N SER A 292 -5.30 11.25 -8.89
CA SER A 292 -4.18 10.37 -8.54
C SER A 292 -2.85 11.02 -8.89
N VAL A 293 -1.97 11.12 -7.90
CA VAL A 293 -0.61 11.68 -8.05
C VAL A 293 0.42 10.61 -7.73
N ARG A 294 1.41 10.48 -8.60
CA ARG A 294 2.56 9.58 -8.50
C ARG A 294 3.80 10.39 -8.16
N TRP A 295 4.41 10.10 -7.02
CA TRP A 295 5.57 10.81 -6.47
C TRP A 295 6.87 10.01 -6.70
N ALA A 296 7.97 10.71 -7.02
CA ALA A 296 9.29 10.07 -7.06
C ALA A 296 9.73 9.70 -5.65
N ALA A 297 10.16 8.45 -5.42
CA ALA A 297 11.03 8.16 -4.30
C ALA A 297 12.48 8.40 -4.71
N THR A 298 13.08 9.43 -4.11
CA THR A 298 14.50 9.80 -4.16
C THR A 298 15.12 10.03 -5.55
N ALA A 299 15.90 11.10 -5.67
CA ALA A 299 16.64 11.42 -6.89
C ALA A 299 17.63 10.28 -7.22
N GLY A 300 17.41 9.59 -8.35
CA GLY A 300 18.14 8.39 -8.75
C GLY A 300 17.28 7.22 -9.20
N SER A 301 15.94 7.29 -9.05
CA SER A 301 15.02 6.33 -9.68
C SER A 301 14.90 6.57 -11.19
N SER A 302 14.97 5.50 -11.97
CA SER A 302 14.90 5.48 -13.44
C SER A 302 13.46 5.63 -13.96
N ASP A 303 12.74 6.65 -13.49
CA ASP A 303 11.42 6.97 -14.00
C ASP A 303 11.56 7.70 -15.36
N THR A 304 10.79 7.30 -16.37
CA THR A 304 10.98 7.80 -17.75
C THR A 304 10.56 9.27 -17.91
N GLN A 305 9.77 9.78 -16.97
CA GLN A 305 9.33 11.17 -16.91
C GLN A 305 10.16 11.94 -15.85
N PRO A 306 10.66 13.15 -16.18
CA PRO A 306 11.35 13.98 -15.19
C PRO A 306 10.34 14.50 -14.13
N PRO A 307 10.80 14.76 -12.90
CA PRO A 307 9.94 15.32 -11.86
C PRO A 307 9.50 16.77 -12.18
N PHE A 308 8.27 17.11 -11.80
CA PHE A 308 7.70 18.46 -11.92
C PHE A 308 7.04 18.90 -10.59
N ASP A 309 7.02 20.21 -10.34
CA ASP A 309 6.31 20.78 -9.19
C ASP A 309 4.80 20.81 -9.48
N LEU A 310 4.02 20.11 -8.68
CA LEU A 310 2.56 20.07 -8.80
C LEU A 310 1.92 21.46 -8.63
N ARG A 311 2.54 22.37 -7.89
CA ARG A 311 2.08 23.76 -7.72
C ARG A 311 2.30 24.64 -8.95
N SER A 312 3.15 24.22 -9.88
CA SER A 312 3.38 24.95 -11.13
C SER A 312 2.23 24.76 -12.16
N LEU A 313 1.32 23.80 -11.91
CA LEU A 313 0.20 23.53 -12.80
C LEU A 313 -0.82 24.70 -12.82
N PRO A 314 -1.38 25.05 -14.00
CA PRO A 314 -2.29 26.17 -14.15
C PRO A 314 -3.73 25.78 -13.78
N TYR A 315 -3.96 25.40 -12.52
CA TYR A 315 -5.25 24.86 -12.02
C TYR A 315 -6.47 25.67 -12.44
N GLU A 316 -6.39 27.00 -12.35
CA GLU A 316 -7.49 27.91 -12.69
C GLU A 316 -7.87 27.88 -14.20
N ARG A 317 -7.01 27.32 -15.06
CA ARG A 317 -7.24 27.17 -16.51
C ARG A 317 -7.65 25.76 -16.92
N LEU A 318 -7.39 24.75 -16.10
CA LEU A 318 -7.72 23.35 -16.40
C LEU A 318 -9.22 23.14 -16.69
N PRO A 319 -10.18 23.69 -15.90
CA PRO A 319 -11.61 23.57 -16.21
C PRO A 319 -11.99 24.22 -17.54
N GLY A 320 -11.32 25.33 -17.91
CA GLY A 320 -11.50 25.98 -19.21
C GLY A 320 -11.06 25.09 -20.37
N LEU A 321 -9.92 24.40 -20.24
CA LEU A 321 -9.43 23.45 -21.24
C LEU A 321 -10.35 22.22 -21.40
N VAL A 322 -10.92 21.70 -20.30
CA VAL A 322 -11.90 20.60 -20.37
C VAL A 322 -13.19 21.03 -21.05
N ARG A 323 -13.70 22.24 -20.75
CA ARG A 323 -14.86 22.82 -21.47
C ARG A 323 -14.58 23.01 -22.96
N GLN A 324 -13.38 23.50 -23.31
CA GLN A 324 -12.95 23.66 -24.70
C GLN A 324 -12.78 22.33 -25.44
N ALA A 325 -12.28 21.29 -24.76
CA ALA A 325 -12.16 19.95 -25.33
C ALA A 325 -13.53 19.30 -25.55
N ARG A 326 -14.44 19.39 -24.56
CA ARG A 326 -15.83 18.89 -24.65
C ARG A 326 -16.60 19.54 -25.81
N GLY A 327 -16.48 20.85 -26.01
CA GLY A 327 -17.22 21.57 -27.07
C GLY A 327 -16.51 21.71 -28.43
N GLY A 328 -15.24 21.33 -28.54
CA GLY A 328 -14.38 21.73 -29.67
C GLY A 328 -13.66 20.59 -30.42
N LEU A 329 -13.93 19.32 -30.09
CA LEU A 329 -13.24 18.15 -30.65
C LEU A 329 -14.17 17.17 -31.41
N GLY A 330 -15.41 17.55 -31.69
CA GLY A 330 -16.36 16.70 -32.44
C GLY A 330 -16.97 15.55 -31.61
N ILE A 331 -17.10 15.73 -30.30
CA ILE A 331 -17.77 14.79 -29.40
C ILE A 331 -19.08 15.44 -28.93
N ASP A 332 -20.22 14.95 -29.41
CA ASP A 332 -21.54 15.56 -29.13
C ASP A 332 -22.05 15.27 -27.71
N ALA A 333 -21.67 14.13 -27.13
CA ALA A 333 -22.14 13.66 -25.82
C ALA A 333 -21.00 13.09 -24.95
N PRO A 334 -20.09 13.93 -24.42
CA PRO A 334 -18.91 13.49 -23.69
C PRO A 334 -19.23 12.94 -22.30
N THR A 335 -19.20 11.62 -22.15
CA THR A 335 -19.51 10.90 -20.89
C THR A 335 -18.44 11.03 -19.82
N GLY A 336 -17.19 11.37 -20.19
CA GLY A 336 -16.10 11.54 -19.24
C GLY A 336 -14.94 12.39 -19.76
N TRP A 337 -14.08 12.81 -18.84
CA TRP A 337 -12.83 13.50 -19.13
C TRP A 337 -11.69 13.01 -18.24
N ARG A 338 -10.46 13.18 -18.74
CA ARG A 338 -9.21 12.94 -18.01
C ARG A 338 -8.21 14.03 -18.36
N ILE A 339 -7.48 14.51 -17.36
CA ILE A 339 -6.28 15.34 -17.54
C ILE A 339 -5.10 14.49 -17.10
N ASP A 340 -4.15 14.24 -18.02
CA ASP A 340 -2.84 13.67 -17.74
C ASP A 340 -1.77 14.76 -17.91
N VAL A 341 -0.72 14.72 -17.08
CA VAL A 341 0.49 15.54 -17.25
C VAL A 341 1.61 14.65 -17.78
N ASP A 342 2.25 15.10 -18.86
CA ASP A 342 3.32 14.38 -19.56
C ASP A 342 4.45 15.36 -19.92
N HIS A 343 5.56 14.83 -20.47
CA HIS A 343 6.66 15.63 -20.99
C HIS A 343 6.85 15.39 -22.49
N ASP A 344 7.02 16.47 -23.25
CA ASP A 344 7.36 16.38 -24.67
C ASP A 344 8.68 15.59 -24.84
N ALA A 345 8.64 14.53 -25.66
CA ALA A 345 9.78 13.64 -25.84
C ALA A 345 11.05 14.36 -26.35
N ARG A 346 10.88 15.43 -27.16
CA ARG A 346 11.95 16.22 -27.80
C ARG A 346 12.37 17.41 -26.94
N THR A 347 11.43 18.20 -26.43
CA THR A 347 11.75 19.45 -25.71
C THR A 347 11.83 19.30 -24.19
N LYS A 348 11.36 18.16 -23.65
CA LYS A 348 11.16 17.89 -22.21
C LYS A 348 10.23 18.88 -21.49
N ALA A 349 9.60 19.80 -22.21
CA ALA A 349 8.61 20.72 -21.67
C ALA A 349 7.38 19.96 -21.14
N LEU A 350 6.77 20.52 -20.09
CA LEU A 350 5.54 19.99 -19.51
C LEU A 350 4.37 20.18 -20.48
N VAL A 351 3.66 19.09 -20.79
CA VAL A 351 2.49 19.08 -21.67
C VAL A 351 1.29 18.53 -20.91
N LEU A 352 0.22 19.31 -20.89
CA LEU A 352 -1.07 18.93 -20.34
C LEU A 352 -1.88 18.24 -21.44
N ARG A 353 -2.28 16.98 -21.24
CA ARG A 353 -3.17 16.26 -22.16
C ARG A 353 -4.55 16.16 -21.55
N VAL A 354 -5.51 16.84 -22.15
CA VAL A 354 -6.93 16.70 -21.84
C VAL A 354 -7.54 15.69 -22.81
N THR A 355 -7.99 14.55 -22.30
CA THR A 355 -8.70 13.53 -23.09
C THR A 355 -10.18 13.58 -22.73
N VAL A 356 -11.04 13.57 -23.74
CA VAL A 356 -12.50 13.49 -23.58
C VAL A 356 -12.99 12.25 -24.30
N SER A 357 -13.92 11.52 -23.68
CA SER A 357 -14.45 10.26 -24.20
C SER A 357 -15.96 10.23 -24.21
N ASP A 358 -16.53 9.51 -25.17
CA ASP A 358 -17.94 9.16 -25.28
C ASP A 358 -18.11 7.63 -25.44
N ALA A 359 -19.31 7.17 -25.79
CA ALA A 359 -19.59 5.75 -26.03
C ALA A 359 -19.00 5.19 -27.34
N GLN A 360 -18.40 6.02 -28.18
CA GLN A 360 -17.93 5.66 -29.53
C GLN A 360 -16.42 5.88 -29.74
N GLY A 361 -15.74 6.65 -28.89
CA GLY A 361 -14.30 6.91 -28.98
C GLY A 361 -13.80 7.95 -27.99
N SER A 362 -12.64 8.51 -28.30
CA SER A 362 -12.03 9.61 -27.54
C SER A 362 -11.28 10.57 -28.44
N ALA A 363 -11.20 11.83 -28.02
CA ALA A 363 -10.41 12.89 -28.65
C ALA A 363 -9.52 13.55 -27.59
N SER A 364 -8.42 14.19 -28.00
CA SER A 364 -7.51 14.83 -27.04
C SER A 364 -7.06 16.23 -27.46
N LEU A 365 -6.91 17.10 -26.47
CA LEU A 365 -6.38 18.44 -26.58
C LEU A 365 -5.08 18.51 -25.79
N ARG A 366 -4.04 19.12 -26.38
CA ARG A 366 -2.73 19.30 -25.75
C ARG A 366 -2.53 20.78 -25.44
N ALA A 367 -2.06 21.09 -24.23
CA ALA A 367 -1.73 22.44 -23.79
C ALA A 367 -0.33 22.51 -23.15
N ASP A 368 0.27 23.70 -23.14
CA ASP A 368 1.53 23.97 -22.44
C ASP A 368 1.35 24.10 -20.92
N ALA A 369 2.46 24.26 -20.19
CA ALA A 369 2.49 24.50 -18.75
C ALA A 369 1.68 25.73 -18.29
N GLN A 370 1.39 26.67 -19.20
CA GLN A 370 0.61 27.88 -18.96
C GLN A 370 -0.87 27.72 -19.34
N GLY A 371 -1.29 26.53 -19.77
CA GLY A 371 -2.65 26.21 -20.18
C GLY A 371 -3.05 26.82 -21.53
N ARG A 372 -2.10 27.09 -22.42
CA ARG A 372 -2.37 27.50 -23.81
C ARG A 372 -2.42 26.26 -24.70
N VAL A 373 -3.40 26.17 -25.59
CA VAL A 373 -3.54 25.03 -26.51
C VAL A 373 -2.41 25.02 -27.53
N ILE A 374 -1.66 23.91 -27.58
CA ILE A 374 -0.55 23.68 -28.51
C ILE A 374 -0.88 22.62 -29.58
N GLY A 375 -1.93 21.83 -29.38
CA GLY A 375 -2.37 20.82 -30.34
C GLY A 375 -3.80 20.34 -30.06
N ARG A 376 -4.47 19.87 -31.11
CA ARG A 376 -5.78 19.22 -31.03
C ARG A 376 -5.70 17.96 -31.88
N ASP A 377 -6.02 16.83 -31.27
CA ASP A 377 -6.22 15.54 -31.91
C ASP A 377 -7.75 15.29 -31.88
N PRO A 378 -8.53 15.84 -32.83
CA PRO A 378 -9.96 15.52 -32.98
C PRO A 378 -10.14 14.05 -33.39
N ARG A 379 -11.36 13.57 -33.26
CA ARG A 379 -11.74 12.20 -33.66
C ARG A 379 -11.94 12.08 -35.18
#